data_AF-A0A4S2IW88-F1
#
_entry.id   AF-A0A4S2IW88-F1
#
_cell.length_a   1.000
_cell.length_b   1.000
_cell.length_c   1.000
_cell.angle_alpha   90.00
_cell.angle_beta   90.00
_cell.angle_gamma   90.00
#
_symmetry.space_group_name_H-M   'P 1'
#
loop_
_entity.id
_entity.type
_entity.pdbx_description
1 polymer ?
#
loop_
_entity_poly.entity_id
_entity_poly.type
_entity_poly.pdbx_seq_one_letter_code
_entity_poly.pdbx_strand_id
1 'polypeptide(L)'
;MTPAQELQAAADKLRAAATAAADDSGSTAWHTTRHFPERPDSTFTTLWATGSRTLLRGGGGRGRPPAYVSAPVGDYIAAMDPTVGLALAELLEAEARHRAAVDVGQPLSPQADAALTLARALTT
;
A
#
# COMPACT_ATOMS: atom_id res chain seq x y z
N MET A 1 2.05 5.24 -24.35
CA MET A 1 1.08 4.74 -23.37
C MET A 1 -0.05 5.75 -23.31
N THR A 2 -1.31 5.32 -23.36
CA THR A 2 -2.45 6.22 -23.14
C THR A 2 -2.72 6.39 -21.65
N PRO A 3 -3.42 7.45 -21.20
CA PRO A 3 -3.82 7.60 -19.81
C PRO A 3 -4.55 6.38 -19.24
N ALA A 4 -5.46 5.78 -20.03
CA ALA A 4 -6.16 4.56 -19.64
C ALA A 4 -5.19 3.36 -19.44
N GLN A 5 -4.17 3.24 -20.30
CA GLN A 5 -3.14 2.21 -20.17
C GLN A 5 -2.24 2.44 -18.94
N GLU A 6 -1.90 3.69 -18.61
CA GLU A 6 -1.14 4.03 -17.40
C GLU A 6 -1.91 3.62 -16.13
N LEU A 7 -3.20 3.95 -16.07
CA LEU A 7 -4.08 3.58 -14.96
C LEU A 7 -4.21 2.06 -14.82
N GLN A 8 -4.41 1.35 -15.94
CA GLN A 8 -4.49 -0.11 -15.93
C GLN A 8 -3.19 -0.75 -15.45
N ALA A 9 -2.04 -0.30 -15.95
CA ALA A 9 -0.74 -0.83 -15.53
C ALA A 9 -0.49 -0.61 -14.03
N ALA A 10 -0.90 0.53 -13.49
CA ALA A 10 -0.80 0.81 -12.06
C ALA A 10 -1.74 -0.07 -11.22
N ALA A 11 -2.98 -0.29 -11.69
CA ALA A 11 -3.92 -1.22 -11.06
C ALA A 11 -3.35 -2.64 -11.00
N ASP A 12 -2.81 -3.13 -12.11
CA ASP A 12 -2.19 -4.47 -12.20
C ASP A 12 -0.99 -4.60 -11.25
N LYS A 13 -0.15 -3.56 -11.18
CA LYS A 13 1.00 -3.51 -10.26
C LYS A 13 0.55 -3.55 -8.80
N LEU A 14 -0.48 -2.79 -8.42
CA LEU A 14 -1.02 -2.81 -7.06
C LEU A 14 -1.63 -4.16 -6.70
N ARG A 15 -2.41 -4.79 -7.59
CA ARG A 15 -2.95 -6.14 -7.35
C ARG A 15 -1.82 -7.14 -7.12
N ALA A 16 -0.82 -7.14 -8.00
CA ALA A 16 0.32 -8.06 -7.86
C ALA A 16 1.08 -7.84 -6.55
N ALA A 17 1.35 -6.58 -6.18
CA ALA A 17 2.05 -6.25 -4.93
C ALA A 17 1.22 -6.62 -3.69
N ALA A 18 -0.07 -6.31 -3.67
CA ALA A 18 -0.96 -6.62 -2.56
C ALA A 18 -1.13 -8.14 -2.37
N THR A 19 -1.33 -8.90 -3.46
CA THR A 19 -1.38 -10.37 -3.41
C THR A 19 -0.08 -10.95 -2.89
N ALA A 20 1.07 -10.54 -3.42
CA ALA A 20 2.37 -11.03 -2.96
C ALA A 20 2.61 -10.70 -1.47
N ALA A 21 2.19 -9.53 -1.01
CA ALA A 21 2.30 -9.12 0.39
C ALA A 21 1.38 -9.94 1.31
N ALA A 22 0.15 -10.22 0.88
CA ALA A 22 -0.79 -11.07 1.60
C ALA A 22 -0.30 -12.53 1.67
N ASP A 23 0.22 -13.07 0.57
CA ASP A 23 0.78 -14.43 0.50
C ASP A 23 2.01 -14.56 1.40
N ASP A 24 2.94 -13.60 1.37
CA ASP A 24 4.14 -13.65 2.21
C ASP A 24 3.81 -13.55 3.69
N SER A 25 2.88 -12.66 4.05
CA SER A 25 2.50 -12.43 5.45
C SER A 25 1.47 -13.43 5.97
N GLY A 26 0.75 -14.14 5.09
CA GLY A 26 -0.34 -15.04 5.43
C GLY A 26 -1.63 -14.33 5.88
N SER A 27 -1.74 -13.01 5.69
CA SER A 27 -2.87 -12.19 6.11
C SER A 27 -2.98 -10.93 5.26
N THR A 28 -4.21 -10.49 4.97
CA THR A 28 -4.48 -9.18 4.37
C THR A 28 -4.65 -8.07 5.42
N ALA A 29 -4.67 -8.42 6.70
CA ALA A 29 -4.85 -7.49 7.81
C ALA A 29 -3.54 -7.31 8.56
N TRP A 30 -3.08 -6.06 8.63
CA TRP A 30 -1.84 -5.66 9.28
C TRP A 30 -2.12 -4.73 10.47
N HIS A 31 -1.22 -4.74 11.44
CA HIS A 31 -1.28 -3.82 12.57
C HIS A 31 0.12 -3.48 13.10
N THR A 32 0.21 -2.38 13.84
CA THR A 32 1.40 -2.03 14.61
C THR A 32 1.26 -2.45 16.07
N THR A 33 2.39 -2.63 16.73
CA THR A 33 2.48 -2.61 18.21
C THR A 33 3.48 -1.55 18.59
N ARG A 34 3.01 -0.54 19.33
CA ARG A 34 3.81 0.60 19.77
C ARG A 34 4.56 0.26 21.07
N HIS A 35 5.85 0.56 21.07
CA HIS A 35 6.72 0.41 22.24
C HIS A 35 6.99 1.77 22.86
N PHE A 36 6.97 1.83 24.20
CA PHE A 36 7.13 3.06 25.00
C PHE A 36 6.20 4.21 24.58
N PRO A 37 4.87 3.98 24.48
CA PRO A 37 3.91 4.97 23.99
C PRO A 37 3.94 6.30 24.76
N GLU A 38 4.39 6.30 26.01
CA GLU A 38 4.55 7.46 26.87
C GLU A 38 5.73 8.38 26.51
N ARG A 39 6.59 7.98 25.56
CA ARG A 39 7.80 8.72 25.15
C ARG A 39 7.76 9.12 23.66
N PRO A 40 7.02 10.18 23.27
CA PRO A 40 6.74 10.50 21.86
C PRO A 40 7.99 10.57 20.96
N ASP A 41 9.09 11.11 21.48
CA ASP A 41 10.34 11.30 20.73
C ASP A 41 11.22 10.04 20.63
N SER A 42 10.80 8.93 21.22
CA SER A 42 11.56 7.66 21.22
C SER A 42 10.68 6.45 20.96
N THR A 43 9.47 6.65 20.44
CA THR A 43 8.56 5.55 20.11
C THR A 43 8.98 4.86 18.81
N PHE A 44 8.93 3.53 18.83
CA PHE A 44 9.03 2.71 17.64
C PHE A 44 7.90 1.69 17.62
N THR A 45 7.59 1.19 16.43
CA THR A 45 6.58 0.16 16.25
C THR A 45 7.18 -1.08 15.62
N THR A 46 6.70 -2.23 16.08
CA THR A 46 6.86 -3.50 15.37
C THR A 46 5.62 -3.71 14.50
N LEU A 47 5.84 -4.22 13.28
CA LEU A 47 4.80 -4.44 12.26
C LEU A 47 4.42 -5.91 12.18
N TRP A 48 3.12 -6.19 12.19
CA TRP A 48 2.58 -7.54 12.32
C TRP A 48 1.44 -7.79 11.32
N ALA A 49 1.40 -9.00 10.79
CA ALA A 49 0.18 -9.57 10.26
C ALA A 49 -0.66 -10.15 11.41
N THR A 50 -1.98 -9.98 11.33
CA THR A 50 -2.93 -10.65 12.23
C THR A 50 -2.64 -12.16 12.25
N GLY A 51 -2.53 -12.75 13.44
CA GLY A 51 -2.06 -14.14 13.61
C GLY A 51 -0.59 -14.29 14.03
N SER A 52 0.03 -13.20 14.51
CA SER A 52 1.34 -13.20 15.20
C SER A 52 2.55 -13.42 14.31
N ARG A 53 2.49 -13.04 13.02
CA ARG A 53 3.67 -13.04 12.14
C ARG A 53 4.24 -11.64 11.97
N THR A 54 5.55 -11.47 12.17
CA THR A 54 6.22 -10.18 11.95
C THR A 54 6.39 -9.92 10.46
N LEU A 55 6.03 -8.71 10.00
CA LEU A 55 6.15 -8.31 8.59
C LEU A 55 7.59 -7.99 8.20
N LEU A 56 8.37 -7.45 9.13
CA LEU A 56 9.78 -7.13 8.92
C LEU A 56 10.66 -8.31 9.36
N ARG A 57 11.41 -8.86 8.41
CA ARG A 57 12.40 -9.93 8.65
C ARG A 57 13.75 -9.33 9.03
N GLY A 58 14.56 -10.09 9.78
CA GLY A 58 15.94 -9.71 10.11
C GLY A 58 16.15 -9.15 11.52
N GLY A 59 15.08 -8.91 12.28
CA GLY A 59 15.12 -8.78 13.75
C GLY A 59 14.43 -9.98 14.39
N GLY A 60 14.75 -10.32 15.64
CA GLY A 60 14.04 -11.40 16.35
C GLY A 60 14.71 -12.77 16.43
N GLY A 61 16.02 -12.90 16.19
CA GLY A 61 16.76 -14.14 16.55
C GLY A 61 16.68 -14.44 18.06
N ARG A 62 17.11 -15.63 18.53
CA ARG A 62 17.06 -15.99 19.98
C ARG A 62 17.60 -14.84 20.85
N GLY A 63 16.70 -14.20 21.61
CA GLY A 63 17.01 -13.11 22.54
C GLY A 63 17.14 -11.70 21.93
N ARG A 64 16.85 -11.50 20.64
CA ARG A 64 16.86 -10.17 20.00
C ARG A 64 15.44 -9.65 19.80
N PRO A 65 15.19 -8.34 19.94
CA PRO A 65 13.88 -7.76 19.65
C PRO A 65 13.54 -7.89 18.15
N PRO A 66 12.24 -7.91 17.79
CA PRO A 66 11.81 -7.86 16.40
C PRO A 66 12.33 -6.59 15.70
N ALA A 67 12.39 -6.65 14.37
CA ALA A 67 12.70 -5.45 13.59
C ALA A 67 11.59 -4.40 13.79
N TYR A 68 12.00 -3.14 13.87
CA TYR A 68 11.11 -2.02 14.15
C TYR A 68 11.34 -0.87 13.17
N VAL A 69 10.34 -0.01 13.07
CA VAL A 69 10.39 1.27 12.36
C VAL A 69 9.96 2.40 13.29
N SER A 70 10.21 3.65 12.90
CA SER A 70 9.62 4.78 13.62
C SER A 70 8.10 4.64 13.65
N ALA A 71 7.48 5.01 14.76
CA ALA A 71 6.05 4.74 14.95
C ALA A 71 5.16 5.33 13.84
N PRO A 72 5.35 6.59 13.39
CA PRO A 72 4.56 7.16 12.29
C PRO A 72 4.69 6.38 10.97
N VAL A 73 5.88 5.83 10.67
CA VAL A 73 6.11 5.03 9.46
C VAL A 73 5.38 3.70 9.55
N GLY A 74 5.48 3.01 10.70
CA GLY A 74 4.75 1.77 10.90
C GLY A 74 3.24 1.97 10.84
N ASP A 75 2.72 3.05 11.43
CA ASP A 75 1.28 3.34 11.44
C ASP A 75 0.78 3.62 10.01
N TYR A 76 1.56 4.31 9.18
CA TYR A 76 1.24 4.49 7.75
C TYR A 76 1.26 3.16 6.97
N ILE A 77 2.28 2.31 7.19
CA ILE A 77 2.36 1.00 6.52
C ILE A 77 1.17 0.11 6.91
N ALA A 78 0.80 0.07 8.19
CA ALA A 78 -0.34 -0.72 8.64
C ALA A 78 -1.67 -0.19 8.09
N ALA A 79 -1.80 1.13 7.91
CA ALA A 79 -2.95 1.72 7.23
C ALA A 79 -3.00 1.41 5.73
N MET A 80 -1.86 1.10 5.10
CA MET A 80 -1.72 0.70 3.71
C MET A 80 -1.57 -0.83 3.57
N ASP A 81 -2.40 -1.58 4.31
CA ASP A 81 -2.42 -3.04 4.22
C ASP A 81 -2.82 -3.53 2.80
N PRO A 82 -2.66 -4.84 2.50
CA PRO A 82 -3.02 -5.39 1.20
C PRO A 82 -4.45 -5.10 0.76
N THR A 83 -5.40 -4.99 1.70
CA THR A 83 -6.81 -4.70 1.39
C THR A 83 -6.96 -3.30 0.79
N VAL A 84 -6.24 -2.31 1.34
CA VAL A 84 -6.22 -0.94 0.79
C VAL A 84 -5.58 -0.92 -0.60
N GLY A 85 -4.50 -1.66 -0.80
CA GLY A 85 -3.86 -1.78 -2.12
C GLY A 85 -4.80 -2.36 -3.19
N LEU A 86 -5.59 -3.37 -2.85
CA LEU A 86 -6.59 -3.96 -3.74
C LEU A 86 -7.73 -2.98 -4.05
N ALA A 87 -8.26 -2.28 -3.05
CA ALA A 87 -9.31 -1.28 -3.27
C ALA A 87 -8.83 -0.13 -4.17
N LEU A 88 -7.59 0.34 -4.00
CA LEU A 88 -7.01 1.35 -4.88
C LEU A 88 -6.85 0.83 -6.32
N ALA A 89 -6.48 -0.44 -6.50
CA ALA A 89 -6.40 -1.04 -7.83
C ALA A 89 -7.76 -1.08 -8.54
N GLU A 90 -8.83 -1.43 -7.83
CA GLU A 90 -10.20 -1.42 -8.37
C GLU A 90 -10.64 -0.02 -8.82
N LEU A 91 -10.31 1.01 -8.03
CA LEU A 91 -10.59 2.40 -8.39
C LEU A 91 -9.83 2.84 -9.65
N LEU A 92 -8.54 2.49 -9.75
CA LEU A 92 -7.73 2.80 -10.93
C LEU A 92 -8.25 2.09 -12.19
N GLU A 93 -8.67 0.83 -12.08
CA GLU A 93 -9.27 0.08 -13.18
C GLU A 93 -10.63 0.65 -13.61
N ALA A 94 -11.45 1.10 -12.66
CA ALA A 94 -12.71 1.77 -12.98
C ALA A 94 -12.47 3.08 -13.76
N GLU A 95 -11.50 3.89 -13.34
CA GLU A 95 -11.13 5.11 -14.06
C GLU A 95 -10.49 4.79 -15.43
N ALA A 96 -9.67 3.74 -15.53
CA ALA A 96 -9.11 3.29 -16.80
C ALA A 96 -10.21 2.95 -17.82
N ARG A 97 -11.24 2.22 -17.40
CA ARG A 97 -12.41 1.87 -18.24
C ARG A 97 -13.19 3.11 -18.64
N HIS A 98 -13.42 4.03 -17.70
CA HIS A 98 -14.08 5.31 -18.02
C HIS A 98 -13.28 6.08 -19.08
N ARG A 99 -11.96 6.16 -18.92
CA ARG A 99 -11.07 6.87 -19.85
C ARG A 99 -10.96 6.23 -21.22
N ALA A 100 -11.09 4.91 -21.30
CA ALA A 100 -11.13 4.21 -22.59
C ALA A 100 -12.44 4.47 -23.35
N ALA A 101 -13.52 4.82 -22.65
CA ALA A 101 -14.85 5.05 -23.24
C ALA A 101 -15.10 6.52 -23.62
N VAL A 102 -14.32 7.47 -23.10
CA VAL A 102 -14.45 8.90 -23.39
C VAL A 102 -13.58 9.28 -24.60
N ASP A 103 -14.12 10.12 -25.50
CA ASP A 103 -13.41 10.58 -26.70
C ASP A 103 -12.08 11.26 -26.39
N VAL A 104 -11.10 10.98 -27.24
CA VAL A 104 -9.75 11.57 -27.18
C VAL A 104 -9.87 13.09 -27.42
N GLY A 105 -9.75 13.87 -26.35
CA GLY A 105 -9.81 15.33 -26.42
C GLY A 105 -10.64 15.99 -25.32
N GLN A 106 -11.42 15.23 -24.54
CA GLN A 106 -12.07 15.80 -23.36
C GLN A 106 -11.03 16.16 -22.27
N PRO A 107 -11.20 17.32 -21.60
CA PRO A 107 -10.34 17.68 -20.48
C PRO A 107 -10.44 16.65 -19.35
N LEU A 108 -9.33 16.48 -18.61
CA LEU A 108 -9.31 15.61 -17.43
C LEU A 108 -10.19 16.21 -16.34
N SER A 109 -10.97 15.35 -15.68
CA SER A 109 -11.61 15.73 -14.42
C SER A 109 -10.54 15.76 -13.31
N PRO A 110 -10.74 16.53 -12.23
CA PRO A 110 -9.81 16.52 -11.10
C PRO A 110 -9.55 15.12 -10.52
N GLN A 111 -10.58 14.26 -10.51
CA GLN A 111 -10.44 12.88 -10.04
C GLN A 111 -9.51 12.06 -10.94
N ALA A 112 -9.61 12.23 -12.25
CA ALA A 112 -8.76 11.51 -13.19
C ALA A 112 -7.31 11.99 -13.17
N ASP A 113 -7.11 13.29 -12.95
CA ASP A 113 -5.76 13.85 -12.79
C ASP A 113 -5.09 13.32 -11.50
N ALA A 114 -5.85 13.23 -10.41
CA ALA A 114 -5.39 12.59 -9.18
C ALA A 114 -5.09 11.09 -9.37
N ALA A 115 -5.94 10.36 -10.09
CA ALA A 115 -5.73 8.95 -10.39
C ALA A 115 -4.48 8.72 -11.27
N LEU A 116 -4.24 9.58 -12.26
CA LEU A 116 -3.03 9.54 -13.08
C LEU A 116 -1.78 9.90 -12.29
N THR A 117 -1.88 10.87 -11.39
CA THR A 117 -0.79 11.22 -10.47
C THR A 117 -0.42 10.02 -9.59
N LEU A 118 -1.43 9.33 -9.03
CA LEU A 118 -1.24 8.10 -8.27
C LEU A 118 -0.59 7.00 -9.13
N ALA A 119 -1.11 6.75 -10.34
CA ALA A 119 -0.58 5.74 -11.24
C ALA A 119 0.90 5.98 -11.61
N ARG A 120 1.28 7.24 -11.81
CA ARG A 120 2.67 7.63 -12.09
C ARG A 120 3.58 7.47 -10.88
N ALA A 121 3.10 7.83 -9.68
CA ALA A 121 3.85 7.58 -8.44
C ALA A 121 4.08 6.09 -8.17
N LEU A 122 3.20 5.21 -8.68
CA LEU A 122 3.35 3.77 -8.55
C LEU A 122 4.30 3.16 -9.58
N THR A 123 4.72 3.88 -10.62
CA THR A 123 5.56 3.35 -11.71
C THR A 123 7.02 3.82 -11.67
N THR A 124 7.36 4.75 -10.77
CA THR A 124 8.75 5.06 -10.37
C THR A 124 9.39 3.92 -9.59
#